data_AF-A0A1X7TZ28-F1
#
_entry.id   AF-A0A1X7TZ28-F1
#
_cell.length_a   1.000
_cell.length_b   1.000
_cell.length_c   1.000
_cell.angle_alpha   90.00
_cell.angle_beta   90.00
_cell.angle_gamma   90.00
#
_symmetry.space_group_name_H-M   'P 1'
#
loop_
_entity.id
_entity.type
_entity.pdbx_description
1 polymer ?
#
loop_
_entity_poly.entity_id
_entity_poly.type
_entity_poly.pdbx_seq_one_letter_code
_entity_poly.pdbx_strand_id
1 'polypeptide(L)'
;MEERPVVRDLVLWLKDLIDWVPFGENLPGIREAHIQLIQAQNRDQIGPQKRELFNKWLAICPEASYNDVVNALEIAEQPVLAANVRKMVTGESVEVDKGEKKKEKGATPPVAKTAVDVSKIIDAIKEVLDKNFAKVQNATKRSLSMIASELFAKGIITNEVQGNPTYEGIISDFKGNLDLSDTKEEVREFCQNFLKGIASEGGPAKTAANKLGDEWKRELKESLGVDMTFD
;
A
#
# COMPACT_ATOMS: atom_id res chain seq x y z
N MET A 1 25.50 9.72 8.02
CA MET A 1 24.20 9.84 8.72
C MET A 1 23.35 8.79 8.05
N GLU A 2 23.01 7.70 8.75
CA GLU A 2 22.10 6.70 8.16
C GLU A 2 20.75 7.38 7.98
N GLU A 3 20.24 7.39 6.74
CA GLU A 3 18.95 8.01 6.46
C GLU A 3 17.84 7.26 7.21
N ARG A 4 16.88 8.03 7.74
CA ARG A 4 15.72 7.46 8.43
C ARG A 4 14.90 6.63 7.42
N PRO A 5 14.47 5.41 7.76
CA PRO A 5 13.69 4.59 6.85
C PRO A 5 12.39 5.27 6.42
N VAL A 6 12.10 5.18 5.13
CA VAL A 6 10.83 5.66 4.55
C VAL A 6 9.90 4.48 4.33
N VAL A 7 8.63 4.63 4.69
CA VAL A 7 7.60 3.57 4.60
C VAL A 7 7.54 2.97 3.18
N ARG A 8 7.57 3.83 2.16
CA ARG A 8 7.60 3.41 0.75
C ARG A 8 8.72 2.40 0.48
N ASP A 9 9.93 2.70 0.92
CA ASP A 9 11.10 1.89 0.62
C ASP A 9 11.06 0.58 1.43
N LEU A 10 10.60 0.62 2.68
CA LEU A 10 10.40 -0.58 3.50
C LEU A 10 9.37 -1.54 2.91
N VAL A 11 8.21 -1.01 2.46
CA VAL A 11 7.18 -1.82 1.79
C VAL A 11 7.74 -2.47 0.54
N LEU A 12 8.49 -1.73 -0.28
CA LEU A 12 9.07 -2.22 -1.51
C LEU A 12 10.15 -3.28 -1.26
N TRP A 13 11.09 -3.02 -0.35
CA TRP A 13 12.24 -3.90 -0.08
C TRP A 13 11.85 -5.16 0.70
N LEU A 14 10.77 -5.10 1.48
CA LEU A 14 10.27 -6.21 2.30
C LEU A 14 8.97 -6.81 1.75
N LYS A 15 8.72 -6.68 0.45
CA LYS A 15 7.54 -7.27 -0.19
C LYS A 15 7.45 -8.80 -0.01
N ASP A 16 8.59 -9.48 -0.03
CA ASP A 16 8.69 -10.95 0.09
C ASP A 16 8.66 -11.43 1.56
N LEU A 17 8.63 -10.51 2.53
CA LEU A 17 8.42 -10.85 3.94
C LEU A 17 6.96 -11.25 4.17
N ILE A 18 6.64 -12.53 4.07
CA ILE A 18 5.25 -13.01 4.27
C ILE A 18 4.93 -13.18 5.75
N ASP A 19 5.81 -13.87 6.49
CA ASP A 19 5.70 -14.03 7.93
C ASP A 19 6.38 -12.85 8.64
N TRP A 20 5.65 -11.74 8.71
CA TRP A 20 6.16 -10.47 9.19
C TRP A 20 6.11 -10.32 10.71
N VAL A 21 5.37 -11.19 11.43
CA VAL A 21 5.15 -11.06 12.87
C VAL A 21 6.45 -11.15 13.67
N PRO A 22 7.31 -12.18 13.49
CA PRO A 22 8.58 -12.25 14.21
C PRO A 22 9.48 -11.04 13.92
N PHE A 23 9.46 -10.53 12.69
CA PHE A 23 10.17 -9.31 12.33
C PHE A 23 9.62 -8.09 13.09
N GLY A 24 8.30 -7.91 13.11
CA GLY A 24 7.65 -6.78 13.78
C GLY A 24 7.88 -6.77 15.29
N GLU A 25 7.91 -7.92 15.94
CA GLU A 25 8.22 -8.05 17.37
C GLU A 25 9.65 -7.63 17.73
N ASN A 26 10.57 -7.73 16.77
CA ASN A 26 11.98 -7.35 16.95
C ASN A 26 12.27 -5.89 16.56
N LEU A 27 11.27 -5.13 16.11
CA LEU A 27 11.43 -3.69 15.87
C LEU A 27 11.40 -2.89 17.18
N PRO A 28 12.33 -1.93 17.38
CA PRO A 28 12.37 -1.12 18.60
C PRO A 28 11.04 -0.41 18.88
N GLY A 29 10.53 -0.57 20.10
CA GLY A 29 9.31 0.11 20.58
C GLY A 29 7.99 -0.52 20.12
N ILE A 30 8.02 -1.48 19.19
CA ILE A 30 6.85 -2.32 18.89
C ILE A 30 6.62 -3.28 20.05
N ARG A 31 5.33 -3.53 20.34
CA ARG A 31 4.88 -4.40 21.43
C ARG A 31 3.88 -5.39 20.84
N GLU A 32 3.73 -6.54 21.48
CA GLU A 32 2.78 -7.59 21.07
C GLU A 32 1.35 -7.04 20.86
N ALA A 33 0.89 -6.14 21.73
CA ALA A 33 -0.42 -5.51 21.59
C ALA A 33 -0.59 -4.71 20.27
N HIS A 34 0.49 -4.12 19.74
CA HIS A 34 0.45 -3.45 18.44
C HIS A 34 0.31 -4.47 17.30
N ILE A 35 1.03 -5.58 17.37
CA ILE A 35 0.97 -6.67 16.39
C ILE A 35 -0.45 -7.24 16.33
N GLN A 36 -1.02 -7.57 17.49
CA GLN A 36 -2.39 -8.11 17.59
C GLN A 36 -3.43 -7.13 17.03
N LEU A 37 -3.28 -5.83 17.29
CA LEU A 37 -4.17 -4.80 16.74
C LEU A 37 -4.08 -4.73 15.21
N ILE A 38 -2.86 -4.72 14.66
CA ILE A 38 -2.62 -4.67 13.21
C ILE A 38 -3.23 -5.89 12.52
N GLN A 39 -3.01 -7.08 13.08
CA GLN A 39 -3.61 -8.33 12.57
C GLN A 39 -5.13 -8.32 12.67
N ALA A 40 -5.69 -7.78 13.75
CA ALA A 40 -7.14 -7.70 13.95
C ALA A 40 -7.82 -6.72 12.98
N GLN A 41 -7.17 -5.59 12.68
CA GLN A 41 -7.71 -4.56 11.79
C GLN A 41 -7.58 -4.90 10.31
N ASN A 42 -6.53 -5.63 9.93
CA ASN A 42 -6.21 -5.97 8.55
C ASN A 42 -6.22 -7.49 8.33
N ARG A 43 -7.24 -8.20 8.86
CA ARG A 43 -7.35 -9.66 8.73
C ARG A 43 -7.19 -10.09 7.28
N ASP A 44 -6.34 -11.10 7.07
CA ASP A 44 -6.03 -11.72 5.78
C ASP A 44 -5.31 -10.81 4.76
N GLN A 45 -4.96 -9.57 5.13
CA GLN A 45 -4.31 -8.59 4.25
C GLN A 45 -2.85 -8.33 4.68
N ILE A 46 -1.92 -9.17 4.23
CA ILE A 46 -0.50 -9.09 4.63
C ILE A 46 0.18 -7.77 4.21
N GLY A 47 -0.12 -7.26 3.01
CA GLY A 47 0.42 -5.97 2.54
C GLY A 47 0.03 -4.80 3.46
N PRO A 48 -1.27 -4.57 3.68
CA PRO A 48 -1.77 -3.60 4.65
C PRO A 48 -1.23 -3.80 6.08
N GLN A 49 -1.14 -5.05 6.57
CA GLN A 49 -0.54 -5.33 7.88
C GLN A 49 0.91 -4.83 7.99
N LYS A 50 1.76 -5.15 7.01
CA LYS A 50 3.17 -4.70 6.99
C LYS A 50 3.26 -3.18 6.93
N ARG A 51 2.44 -2.54 6.12
CA ARG A 51 2.43 -1.07 6.00
C ARG A 51 2.05 -0.39 7.31
N GLU A 52 1.00 -0.89 7.96
CA GLU A 52 0.59 -0.39 9.29
C GLU A 52 1.67 -0.61 10.34
N LEU A 53 2.39 -1.73 10.31
CA LEU A 53 3.56 -1.95 11.17
C LEU A 53 4.60 -0.85 10.95
N PHE A 54 4.99 -0.56 9.70
CA PHE A 54 6.02 0.45 9.41
C PHE A 54 5.58 1.86 9.83
N ASN A 55 4.33 2.25 9.52
CA ASN A 55 3.74 3.52 9.95
C ASN A 55 3.78 3.66 11.48
N LYS A 56 3.34 2.61 12.19
CA LYS A 56 3.32 2.56 13.65
C LYS A 56 4.71 2.65 14.25
N TRP A 57 5.65 1.88 13.72
CA TRP A 57 7.03 1.83 14.19
C TRP A 57 7.72 3.19 14.06
N LEU A 58 7.63 3.81 12.88
CA LEU A 58 8.24 5.12 12.65
C LEU A 58 7.58 6.24 13.48
N ALA A 59 6.30 6.12 13.82
CA ALA A 59 5.64 7.05 14.73
C ALA A 59 6.12 6.91 16.18
N ILE A 60 6.44 5.70 16.64
CA ILE A 60 6.88 5.40 18.01
C ILE A 60 8.38 5.66 18.18
N CYS A 61 9.18 5.42 17.13
CA CYS A 61 10.64 5.51 17.18
C CYS A 61 11.14 6.62 16.23
N PRO A 62 11.33 7.86 16.72
CA PRO A 62 11.87 8.95 15.92
C PRO A 62 13.28 8.69 15.39
N GLU A 63 14.07 7.93 16.14
CA GLU A 63 15.47 7.55 15.84
C GLU A 63 15.57 6.25 15.03
N ALA A 64 14.46 5.78 14.45
CA ALA A 64 14.44 4.55 13.65
C ALA A 64 15.49 4.59 12.52
N SER A 65 16.23 3.49 12.36
CA SER A 65 17.32 3.34 11.39
C SER A 65 17.15 2.10 10.51
N TYR A 66 17.83 2.05 9.36
CA TYR A 66 17.88 0.82 8.57
C TYR A 66 18.63 -0.31 9.28
N ASN A 67 19.54 0.01 10.21
CA ASN A 67 20.19 -1.00 11.03
C ASN A 67 19.19 -1.74 11.94
N ASP A 68 18.17 -1.05 12.47
CA ASP A 68 17.10 -1.69 13.24
C ASP A 68 16.31 -2.69 12.38
N VAL A 69 16.00 -2.31 11.14
CA VAL A 69 15.30 -3.17 10.16
C VAL A 69 16.12 -4.43 9.88
N VAL A 70 17.41 -4.25 9.63
CA VAL A 70 18.33 -5.35 9.33
C VAL A 70 18.49 -6.29 10.52
N ASN A 71 18.68 -5.76 11.73
CA ASN A 71 18.79 -6.57 12.93
C ASN A 71 17.49 -7.34 13.20
N ALA A 72 16.34 -6.71 13.04
CA ALA A 72 15.04 -7.36 13.20
C ALA A 72 14.84 -8.49 12.19
N LEU A 73 15.27 -8.31 10.93
CA LEU A 73 15.24 -9.37 9.91
C LEU A 73 16.18 -10.54 10.25
N GLU A 74 17.38 -10.25 10.76
CA GLU A 74 18.32 -11.30 11.15
C GLU A 74 17.78 -12.14 12.32
N ILE A 75 17.19 -11.49 13.33
CA ILE A 75 16.56 -12.19 14.46
C ILE A 75 15.32 -12.98 14.00
N ALA A 76 14.55 -12.45 13.05
CA ALA A 76 13.40 -13.12 12.46
C ALA A 76 13.76 -14.22 11.45
N GLU A 77 15.03 -14.62 11.37
CA GLU A 77 15.53 -15.65 10.46
C GLU A 77 15.29 -15.33 8.97
N GLN A 78 15.37 -14.04 8.59
CA GLN A 78 15.25 -13.53 7.22
C GLN A 78 16.59 -12.96 6.67
N PRO A 79 17.69 -13.74 6.65
CA PRO A 79 19.02 -13.23 6.33
C PRO A 79 19.17 -12.74 4.87
N VAL A 80 18.40 -13.32 3.94
CA VAL A 80 18.41 -12.89 2.53
C VAL A 80 17.81 -11.49 2.38
N LEU A 81 16.69 -11.22 3.07
CA LEU A 81 16.07 -9.90 3.08
C LEU A 81 16.95 -8.88 3.79
N ALA A 82 17.57 -9.25 4.92
CA ALA A 82 18.55 -8.41 5.61
C ALA A 82 19.71 -7.99 4.70
N ALA A 83 20.31 -8.94 3.97
CA ALA A 83 21.38 -8.67 3.02
C ALA A 83 20.93 -7.74 1.87
N ASN A 84 19.70 -7.93 1.36
CA ASN A 84 19.15 -7.07 0.32
C ASN A 84 18.95 -5.63 0.81
N VAL A 85 18.39 -5.44 2.02
CA VAL A 85 18.24 -4.11 2.62
C VAL A 85 19.60 -3.43 2.80
N ARG A 86 20.61 -4.15 3.31
CA ARG A 86 21.99 -3.62 3.45
C ARG A 86 22.51 -3.08 2.11
N LYS A 87 22.35 -3.85 1.01
CA LYS A 87 22.80 -3.45 -0.33
C LYS A 87 22.06 -2.23 -0.88
N MET A 88 20.75 -2.14 -0.64
CA MET A 88 19.94 -1.00 -1.07
C MET A 88 20.34 0.29 -0.34
N VAL A 89 20.68 0.20 0.94
CA VAL A 89 21.11 1.33 1.77
C VAL A 89 22.53 1.79 1.43
N THR A 90 23.43 0.87 1.08
CA THR A 90 24.83 1.21 0.73
C THR A 90 25.01 1.65 -0.73
N GLY A 91 23.98 1.51 -1.58
CA GLY A 91 24.02 1.93 -2.98
C GLY A 91 24.92 1.06 -3.88
N GLU A 92 25.26 -0.16 -3.46
CA GLU A 92 26.03 -1.08 -4.29
C GLU A 92 25.16 -1.63 -5.43
N SER A 93 25.50 -1.22 -6.66
CA SER A 93 24.84 -1.67 -7.89
C SER A 93 25.04 -3.18 -8.10
N VAL A 94 23.99 -3.85 -8.58
CA VAL A 94 24.02 -5.28 -8.90
C VAL A 94 24.85 -5.53 -10.16
N GLU A 95 26.06 -6.07 -10.01
CA GLU A 95 26.67 -6.89 -11.06
C GLU A 95 26.09 -8.31 -10.95
N VAL A 96 25.24 -8.68 -11.91
CA VAL A 96 24.81 -10.07 -12.09
C VAL A 96 25.94 -10.82 -12.75
N ASP A 97 26.69 -11.60 -11.97
CA ASP A 97 27.64 -12.56 -12.51
C ASP A 97 26.90 -13.82 -13.01
N LYS A 98 27.34 -14.29 -14.17
CA LYS A 98 26.78 -15.43 -14.92
C LYS A 98 27.47 -16.73 -14.51
N GLY A 99 26.68 -17.77 -14.24
CA GLY A 99 27.08 -19.19 -14.29
C GLY A 99 26.53 -19.96 -13.10
N GLU A 100 25.90 -21.13 -13.19
CA GLU A 100 26.00 -22.18 -14.20
C GLU A 100 24.71 -23.02 -14.31
N LYS A 101 24.64 -23.75 -15.41
CA LYS A 101 23.51 -24.51 -15.97
C LYS A 101 23.05 -25.70 -15.11
N LYS A 102 21.73 -25.94 -15.11
CA LYS A 102 21.21 -27.30 -15.35
C LYS A 102 20.01 -27.26 -16.29
N LYS A 103 20.00 -28.25 -17.18
CA LYS A 103 19.27 -28.36 -18.44
C LYS A 103 18.07 -29.26 -18.21
N GLU A 104 16.86 -28.80 -18.53
CA GLU A 104 15.77 -29.71 -18.90
C GLU A 104 14.79 -29.03 -19.87
N LYS A 105 14.54 -29.74 -20.98
CA LYS A 105 13.68 -29.33 -22.09
C LYS A 105 12.25 -29.77 -21.80
N GLY A 106 11.30 -28.88 -21.99
CA GLY A 106 9.88 -29.20 -22.14
C GLY A 106 9.15 -27.98 -22.69
N ALA A 107 8.87 -27.99 -23.99
CA ALA A 107 8.24 -26.87 -24.68
C ALA A 107 6.72 -26.89 -24.50
N THR A 108 6.17 -25.78 -24.02
CA THR A 108 4.82 -25.31 -24.36
C THR A 108 4.89 -23.79 -24.43
N PRO A 109 4.44 -23.14 -25.52
CA PRO A 109 4.44 -21.68 -25.59
C PRO A 109 3.31 -21.14 -24.71
N PRO A 110 3.56 -20.23 -23.75
CA PRO A 110 2.45 -19.53 -23.12
C PRO A 110 1.93 -18.50 -24.12
N VAL A 111 0.65 -18.66 -24.48
CA VAL A 111 -0.16 -17.61 -25.09
C VAL A 111 -0.02 -16.37 -24.21
N ALA A 112 0.68 -15.36 -24.71
CA ALA A 112 0.81 -14.06 -24.06
C ALA A 112 -0.56 -13.38 -24.04
N LYS A 113 -1.34 -13.64 -22.99
CA LYS A 113 -2.32 -12.67 -22.52
C LYS A 113 -1.50 -11.54 -21.91
N THR A 114 -1.45 -10.40 -22.59
CA THR A 114 -0.82 -9.18 -22.11
C THR A 114 -1.33 -8.89 -20.70
N ALA A 115 -0.50 -9.15 -19.68
CA ALA A 115 -0.75 -8.64 -18.35
C ALA A 115 -0.78 -7.11 -18.47
N VAL A 116 -1.95 -6.51 -18.26
CA VAL A 116 -2.06 -5.05 -18.20
C VAL A 116 -1.18 -4.58 -17.05
N ASP A 117 -0.29 -3.65 -17.35
CA ASP A 117 0.62 -3.06 -16.39
C ASP A 117 -0.16 -2.39 -15.26
N VAL A 118 0.16 -2.74 -14.00
CA VAL A 118 -0.50 -2.22 -12.80
C VAL A 118 -0.36 -0.70 -12.73
N SER A 119 0.75 -0.14 -13.21
CA SER A 119 0.95 1.31 -13.29
C SER A 119 -0.14 2.00 -14.14
N LYS A 120 -0.54 1.41 -15.26
CA LYS A 120 -1.62 1.96 -16.11
C LYS A 120 -2.98 1.94 -15.42
N ILE A 121 -3.24 0.91 -14.60
CA ILE A 121 -4.46 0.83 -13.80
C ILE A 121 -4.45 1.95 -12.74
N ILE A 122 -3.32 2.14 -12.05
CA ILE A 122 -3.13 3.21 -11.07
C ILE A 122 -3.34 4.59 -11.71
N ASP A 123 -2.73 4.83 -12.87
CA ASP A 123 -2.84 6.10 -13.60
C ASP A 123 -4.29 6.41 -13.99
N ALA A 124 -5.01 5.43 -14.54
CA ALA A 124 -6.42 5.58 -14.91
C ALA A 124 -7.31 5.91 -13.70
N ILE A 125 -7.08 5.25 -12.56
CA ILE A 125 -7.81 5.51 -11.31
C ILE A 125 -7.56 6.94 -10.83
N LYS A 126 -6.30 7.39 -10.84
CA LYS A 126 -5.92 8.76 -10.47
C LYS A 126 -6.53 9.81 -11.38
N GLU A 127 -6.53 9.57 -12.69
CA GLU A 127 -7.11 10.49 -13.67
C GLU A 127 -8.61 10.69 -13.45
N VAL A 128 -9.36 9.60 -13.22
CA VAL A 128 -10.80 9.69 -12.90
C VAL A 128 -11.04 10.43 -11.59
N LEU A 129 -10.18 10.21 -10.58
CA LEU A 129 -10.28 10.91 -9.31
C LEU A 129 -10.08 12.42 -9.49
N ASP A 130 -9.09 12.83 -10.29
CA ASP A 130 -8.85 14.24 -10.61
C ASP A 130 -10.01 14.88 -11.38
N LYS A 131 -10.57 14.18 -12.38
CA LYS A 131 -11.76 14.63 -13.12
C LYS A 131 -12.98 14.83 -12.22
N ASN A 132 -13.05 14.15 -11.07
CA ASN A 132 -14.17 14.22 -10.13
C ASN A 132 -13.87 15.00 -8.84
N PHE A 133 -12.66 15.54 -8.71
CA PHE A 133 -12.16 16.17 -7.47
C PHE A 133 -13.18 17.14 -6.85
N ALA A 134 -13.59 18.16 -7.60
CA ALA A 134 -14.51 19.19 -7.11
C ALA A 134 -15.89 18.65 -6.73
N LYS A 135 -16.38 17.61 -7.41
CA LYS A 135 -17.70 17.00 -7.12
C LYS A 135 -17.64 16.23 -5.81
N VAL A 136 -16.62 15.39 -5.65
CA VAL A 136 -16.44 14.57 -4.45
C VAL A 136 -16.13 15.46 -3.26
N GLN A 137 -15.22 16.44 -3.39
CA GLN A 137 -14.93 17.43 -2.35
C GLN A 137 -16.20 18.13 -1.86
N ASN A 138 -17.05 18.60 -2.77
CA ASN A 138 -18.29 19.29 -2.39
C ASN A 138 -19.30 18.36 -1.70
N ALA A 139 -19.32 17.08 -2.07
CA ALA A 139 -20.20 16.09 -1.47
C ALA A 139 -19.74 15.67 -0.07
N THR A 140 -18.43 15.70 0.21
CA THR A 140 -17.84 15.25 1.49
C THR A 140 -17.54 16.39 2.46
N LYS A 141 -17.56 17.66 2.03
CA LYS A 141 -17.11 18.81 2.85
C LYS A 141 -17.75 18.96 4.24
N ARG A 142 -18.96 18.41 4.46
CA ARG A 142 -19.66 18.49 5.76
C ARG A 142 -19.36 17.30 6.68
N SER A 143 -18.67 16.28 6.19
CA SER A 143 -18.42 15.02 6.90
C SER A 143 -16.96 14.56 6.83
N LEU A 144 -16.04 15.45 6.43
CA LEU A 144 -14.61 15.16 6.26
C LEU A 144 -13.97 14.52 7.50
N SER A 145 -14.34 14.94 8.71
CA SER A 145 -13.78 14.37 9.95
C SER A 145 -14.19 12.92 10.19
N MET A 146 -15.43 12.56 9.89
CA MET A 146 -15.92 11.19 10.05
C MET A 146 -15.35 10.28 8.96
N ILE A 147 -15.34 10.76 7.71
CA ILE A 147 -14.68 10.07 6.59
C ILE A 147 -13.19 9.84 6.88
N ALA A 148 -12.47 10.85 7.38
CA ALA A 148 -11.06 10.71 7.69
C ALA A 148 -10.80 9.67 8.79
N SER A 149 -11.65 9.61 9.80
CA SER A 149 -11.55 8.58 10.85
C SER A 149 -11.74 7.17 10.29
N GLU A 150 -12.69 6.97 9.38
CA GLU A 150 -12.92 5.69 8.70
C GLU A 150 -11.78 5.31 7.75
N LEU A 151 -11.26 6.29 7.00
CA LEU A 151 -10.13 6.08 6.09
C LEU A 151 -8.83 5.78 6.85
N PHE A 152 -8.61 6.41 8.01
CA PHE A 152 -7.49 6.11 8.88
C PHE A 152 -7.59 4.69 9.45
N ALA A 153 -8.77 4.29 9.92
CA ALA A 153 -9.01 2.93 10.41
C ALA A 153 -8.78 1.84 9.35
N LYS A 154 -8.84 2.22 8.06
CA LYS A 154 -8.58 1.36 6.90
C LYS A 154 -7.16 1.50 6.33
N GLY A 155 -6.27 2.24 7.00
CA GLY A 155 -4.89 2.44 6.54
C GLY A 155 -4.77 3.23 5.23
N ILE A 156 -5.79 4.00 4.86
CA ILE A 156 -5.79 4.78 3.61
C ILE A 156 -5.06 6.11 3.79
N ILE A 157 -5.22 6.74 4.95
CA ILE A 157 -4.61 8.03 5.28
C ILE A 157 -3.77 7.94 6.54
N THR A 158 -2.85 8.88 6.70
CA THR A 158 -1.97 9.00 7.86
C THR A 158 -2.68 9.61 9.08
N ASN A 159 -2.09 9.45 10.26
CA ASN A 159 -2.56 10.09 11.48
C ASN A 159 -2.53 11.63 11.39
N GLU A 160 -1.60 12.19 10.62
CA GLU A 160 -1.53 13.64 10.38
C GLU A 160 -2.77 14.14 9.64
N VAL A 161 -3.11 13.50 8.52
CA VAL A 161 -4.31 13.84 7.74
C VAL A 161 -5.59 13.53 8.52
N GLN A 162 -5.60 12.50 9.36
CA GLN A 162 -6.74 12.21 10.25
C GLN A 162 -6.98 13.34 11.27
N GLY A 163 -5.91 13.88 11.86
CA GLY A 163 -6.00 14.92 12.89
C GLY A 163 -6.39 16.30 12.35
N ASN A 164 -6.06 16.60 11.09
CA ASN A 164 -6.44 17.84 10.42
C ASN A 164 -6.92 17.57 8.97
N PRO A 165 -8.14 17.03 8.81
CA PRO A 165 -8.57 16.52 7.52
C PRO A 165 -8.90 17.62 6.53
N THR A 166 -8.18 17.63 5.43
CA THR A 166 -8.54 18.33 4.19
C THR A 166 -8.81 17.29 3.12
N TYR A 167 -9.70 17.61 2.17
CA TYR A 167 -9.96 16.68 1.07
C TYR A 167 -8.69 16.49 0.22
N GLU A 168 -7.94 17.58 0.01
CA GLU A 168 -6.64 17.60 -0.65
C GLU A 168 -5.64 16.63 0.03
N GLY A 169 -5.51 16.69 1.36
CA GLY A 169 -4.64 15.81 2.13
C GLY A 169 -5.05 14.34 2.03
N ILE A 170 -6.35 14.04 2.13
CA ILE A 170 -6.89 12.69 1.96
C ILE A 170 -6.55 12.14 0.58
N ILE A 171 -6.72 12.94 -0.47
CA ILE A 171 -6.45 12.52 -1.85
C ILE A 171 -4.95 12.36 -2.09
N SER A 172 -4.12 13.23 -1.51
CA SER A 172 -2.67 13.11 -1.58
C SER A 172 -2.20 11.79 -0.97
N ASP A 173 -2.63 11.48 0.26
CA ASP A 173 -2.30 10.22 0.94
C ASP A 173 -2.81 9.02 0.17
N PHE A 174 -4.07 9.05 -0.31
CA PHE A 174 -4.63 7.98 -1.13
C PHE A 174 -3.79 7.72 -2.38
N LYS A 175 -3.45 8.76 -3.17
CA LYS A 175 -2.68 8.61 -4.40
C LYS A 175 -1.28 8.09 -4.14
N GLY A 176 -0.60 8.64 -3.13
CA GLY A 176 0.74 8.20 -2.74
C GLY A 176 0.77 6.76 -2.26
N ASN A 177 -0.27 6.33 -1.53
CA ASN A 177 -0.40 4.95 -1.07
C ASN A 177 -0.82 3.97 -2.18
N LEU A 178 -1.57 4.45 -3.17
CA LEU A 178 -1.96 3.65 -4.34
C LEU A 178 -0.76 3.36 -5.26
N ASP A 179 0.23 4.27 -5.34
CA ASP A 179 1.50 4.05 -6.06
C ASP A 179 2.32 2.88 -5.50
N LEU A 180 1.99 2.43 -4.29
CA LEU A 180 2.68 1.35 -3.60
C LEU A 180 2.02 -0.02 -3.86
N SER A 181 1.03 -0.10 -4.73
CA SER A 181 0.37 -1.35 -5.10
C SER A 181 1.11 -2.03 -6.25
N ASP A 182 1.49 -3.29 -6.06
CA ASP A 182 2.23 -4.08 -7.05
C ASP A 182 1.32 -5.00 -7.86
N THR A 183 0.09 -5.19 -7.40
CA THR A 183 -0.89 -6.08 -8.04
C THR A 183 -2.23 -5.41 -8.31
N LYS A 184 -2.95 -5.93 -9.30
CA LYS A 184 -4.33 -5.52 -9.60
C LYS A 184 -5.25 -5.72 -8.40
N GLU A 185 -5.05 -6.78 -7.64
CA GLU A 185 -5.82 -7.14 -6.45
C GLU A 185 -5.63 -6.11 -5.33
N GLU A 186 -4.39 -5.71 -5.04
CA GLU A 186 -4.09 -4.65 -4.06
C GLU A 186 -4.70 -3.31 -4.48
N VAL A 187 -4.57 -2.93 -5.76
CA VAL A 187 -5.23 -1.73 -6.30
C VAL A 187 -6.74 -1.79 -6.07
N ARG A 188 -7.37 -2.94 -6.37
CA ARG A 188 -8.81 -3.15 -6.19
C ARG A 188 -9.20 -2.97 -4.72
N GLU A 189 -8.54 -3.68 -3.80
CA GLU A 189 -8.86 -3.64 -2.37
C GLU A 189 -8.66 -2.25 -1.77
N PHE A 190 -7.56 -1.59 -2.13
CA PHE A 190 -7.25 -0.24 -1.65
C PHE A 190 -8.30 0.77 -2.11
N CYS A 191 -8.69 0.71 -3.39
CA CYS A 191 -9.76 1.54 -3.93
C CYS A 191 -11.12 1.24 -3.30
N GLN A 192 -11.46 -0.04 -3.10
CA GLN A 192 -12.71 -0.43 -2.40
C GLN A 192 -12.77 0.14 -0.98
N ASN A 193 -11.67 0.05 -0.23
CA ASN A 193 -11.60 0.58 1.13
C ASN A 193 -11.76 2.10 1.18
N PHE A 194 -11.17 2.82 0.21
CA PHE A 194 -11.38 4.26 0.06
C PHE A 194 -12.85 4.60 -0.22
N LEU A 195 -13.49 3.92 -1.18
CA LEU A 195 -14.90 4.15 -1.50
C LEU A 195 -15.82 3.84 -0.30
N LYS A 196 -15.57 2.74 0.42
CA LYS A 196 -16.31 2.38 1.63
C LYS A 196 -16.14 3.41 2.73
N GLY A 197 -14.93 3.94 2.92
CA GLY A 197 -14.65 5.00 3.90
C GLY A 197 -15.37 6.31 3.59
N ILE A 198 -15.53 6.67 2.31
CA ILE A 198 -16.35 7.83 1.92
C ILE A 198 -17.85 7.53 2.09
N ALA A 199 -18.28 6.31 1.78
CA ALA A 199 -19.69 5.92 1.79
C ALA A 199 -20.29 5.68 3.18
N SER A 200 -19.47 5.56 4.23
CA SER A 200 -19.88 5.34 5.62
C SER A 200 -20.90 6.36 6.12
N GLU A 201 -20.73 7.62 5.69
CA GLU A 201 -21.57 8.76 6.07
C GLU A 201 -22.97 8.75 5.43
N GLY A 202 -23.19 7.91 4.42
CA GLY A 202 -24.43 7.96 3.64
C GLY A 202 -24.56 9.25 2.82
N GLY A 203 -25.81 9.62 2.50
CA GLY A 203 -26.14 10.89 1.86
C GLY A 203 -25.32 11.21 0.59
N PRO A 204 -24.96 12.49 0.37
CA PRO A 204 -24.17 12.93 -0.78
C PRO A 204 -22.81 12.24 -0.90
N ALA A 205 -22.15 11.93 0.24
CA ALA A 205 -20.85 11.27 0.25
C ALA A 205 -20.95 9.84 -0.31
N LYS A 206 -21.94 9.06 0.12
CA LYS A 206 -22.22 7.73 -0.45
C LYS A 206 -22.59 7.78 -1.92
N THR A 207 -23.42 8.75 -2.34
CA THR A 207 -23.72 8.93 -3.76
C THR A 207 -22.47 9.23 -4.58
N ALA A 208 -21.59 10.10 -4.08
CA ALA A 208 -20.34 10.45 -4.75
C ALA A 208 -19.37 9.26 -4.83
N ALA A 209 -19.23 8.49 -3.74
CA ALA A 209 -18.41 7.28 -3.70
C ALA A 209 -18.88 6.23 -4.71
N ASN A 210 -20.19 5.90 -4.72
CA ASN A 210 -20.72 4.93 -5.67
C ASN A 210 -20.48 5.35 -7.11
N LYS A 211 -20.74 6.62 -7.43
CA LYS A 211 -20.51 7.16 -8.76
C LYS A 211 -19.02 7.12 -9.14
N LEU A 212 -18.12 7.43 -8.21
CA LEU A 212 -16.68 7.35 -8.45
C LEU A 212 -16.25 5.90 -8.76
N GLY A 213 -16.76 4.92 -8.02
CA GLY A 213 -16.51 3.50 -8.30
C GLY A 213 -17.01 3.05 -9.67
N ASP A 214 -18.21 3.50 -10.06
CA ASP A 214 -18.75 3.24 -11.41
C ASP A 214 -17.88 3.86 -12.50
N GLU A 215 -17.38 5.08 -12.28
CA GLU A 215 -16.51 5.78 -13.23
C GLU A 215 -15.14 5.09 -13.35
N TRP A 216 -14.55 4.61 -12.25
CA TRP A 216 -13.35 3.78 -12.29
C TRP A 216 -13.56 2.48 -13.06
N LYS A 217 -14.65 1.75 -12.76
CA LYS A 217 -14.98 0.51 -13.47
C LYS A 217 -15.14 0.75 -14.96
N ARG A 218 -15.82 1.83 -15.35
CA ARG A 218 -16.01 2.19 -16.76
C ARG A 218 -14.67 2.51 -17.44
N GLU A 219 -13.86 3.39 -16.85
CA GLU A 219 -12.57 3.81 -17.40
C GLU A 219 -11.63 2.61 -17.60
N LEU A 220 -11.49 1.76 -16.58
CA LEU A 220 -10.62 0.58 -16.66
C LEU A 220 -11.05 -0.39 -17.75
N LYS A 221 -12.37 -0.56 -17.95
CA LYS A 221 -12.91 -1.42 -19.00
C LYS A 221 -12.73 -0.83 -20.39
N GLU A 222 -13.02 0.46 -20.56
CA GLU A 222 -12.98 1.13 -21.87
C GLU A 222 -11.55 1.39 -22.35
N SER A 223 -10.68 1.86 -21.46
CA SER A 223 -9.31 2.27 -21.82
C SER A 223 -8.31 1.12 -21.78
N LEU A 224 -8.50 0.15 -20.87
CA LEU A 224 -7.52 -0.93 -20.63
C LEU A 224 -8.07 -2.33 -20.86
N GLY A 225 -9.37 -2.50 -21.12
CA GLY A 225 -10.01 -3.82 -21.22
C GLY A 225 -10.02 -4.59 -19.89
N VAL A 226 -9.83 -3.90 -18.77
CA VAL A 226 -9.74 -4.49 -17.42
C VAL A 226 -11.11 -4.48 -16.78
N ASP A 227 -11.67 -5.65 -16.50
CA ASP A 227 -12.86 -5.76 -15.65
C ASP A 227 -12.44 -5.78 -14.17
N MET A 228 -12.92 -4.79 -13.41
CA MET A 228 -12.64 -4.61 -11.99
C MET A 228 -13.92 -4.09 -11.31
N THR A 229 -14.36 -4.77 -10.24
CA THR A 229 -15.53 -4.39 -9.45
C THR A 229 -15.10 -3.83 -8.10
N PHE A 230 -15.88 -2.88 -7.60
CA PHE A 230 -15.67 -2.23 -6.32
C PHE A 230 -16.96 -2.36 -5.50
N ASP A 231 -17.10 -3.48 -4.78
CA ASP A 231 -18.31 -3.86 -4.04
C ASP A 231 -18.18 -3.54 -2.54
#